data_AF-A0A0U3LZ49-F1
#
_entry.id   AF-A0A0U3LZ49-F1
#
_cell.length_a   1.000
_cell.length_b   1.000
_cell.length_c   1.000
_cell.angle_alpha   90.00
_cell.angle_beta   90.00
_cell.angle_gamma   90.00
#
_symmetry.space_group_name_H-M   'P 1'
#
loop_
_entity.id
_entity.type
_entity.pdbx_description
1 polymer ?
#
loop_
_entity_poly.entity_id
_entity_poly.type
_entity_poly.pdbx_seq_one_letter_code
_entity_poly.pdbx_strand_id
1 'polypeptide(L)'
;MKAQLAFNPAAQQFIDFIAETSSWESVGVHGIKRKTWQEGDPLDYSGCLRPRRKGSQFGGFAYAFASTGVINFRLQHSDEIAELAPDAHRLITGHRRYRVSMQIRDERTLKQALALAELA
;
A
#
# COMPACT_ATOMS: atom_id res chain seq x y z
N MET A 1 -5.18 -3.82 13.46
CA MET A 1 -5.84 -2.89 12.53
C MET A 1 -6.70 -1.82 13.21
N LYS A 2 -7.81 -2.12 13.92
CA LYS A 2 -8.65 -1.09 14.58
C LYS A 2 -7.85 -0.11 15.45
N ALA A 3 -6.95 -0.62 16.30
CA ALA A 3 -6.09 0.23 17.15
C ALA A 3 -5.08 1.09 16.35
N GLN A 4 -4.71 0.69 15.13
CA GLN A 4 -3.78 1.46 14.29
C GLN A 4 -4.52 2.58 13.58
N LEU A 5 -5.71 2.29 13.05
CA LEU A 5 -6.57 3.25 12.38
C LEU A 5 -6.96 4.41 13.30
N ALA A 6 -7.00 4.20 14.62
CA ALA A 6 -7.28 5.25 15.60
C ALA A 6 -6.28 6.44 15.54
N PHE A 7 -5.07 6.22 15.05
CA PHE A 7 -4.05 7.27 14.89
C PHE A 7 -4.00 7.88 13.48
N ASN A 8 -4.79 7.33 12.55
CA ASN A 8 -4.80 7.78 11.16
C ASN A 8 -5.90 8.82 10.96
N PRO A 9 -5.55 10.10 10.67
CA PRO A 9 -6.54 11.17 10.48
C PRO A 9 -7.44 10.95 9.25
N ALA A 10 -7.01 10.13 8.28
CA ALA A 10 -7.77 9.76 7.09
C ALA A 10 -8.10 8.25 7.08
N ALA A 11 -8.46 7.71 8.25
CA ALA A 11 -8.73 6.28 8.42
C ALA A 11 -9.79 5.74 7.46
N GLN A 12 -10.85 6.51 7.19
CA GLN A 12 -11.91 6.08 6.27
C GLN A 12 -11.36 5.96 4.85
N GLN A 13 -10.66 6.96 4.34
CA GLN A 13 -10.06 6.92 3.00
C GLN A 13 -9.02 5.79 2.87
N PHE A 14 -8.27 5.51 3.94
CA PHE A 14 -7.39 4.35 3.95
C PHE A 14 -8.15 3.03 3.87
N ILE A 15 -9.27 2.89 4.59
CA ILE A 15 -10.15 1.72 4.50
C ILE A 15 -10.69 1.59 3.08
N ASP A 16 -11.14 2.69 2.48
CA ASP A 16 -11.69 2.72 1.14
C ASP A 16 -10.65 2.29 0.10
N PHE A 17 -9.39 2.73 0.24
CA PHE A 17 -8.28 2.24 -0.60
C PHE A 17 -8.09 0.72 -0.50
N ILE A 18 -8.11 0.16 0.72
CA ILE A 18 -7.95 -1.28 0.92
C ILE A 18 -9.16 -2.04 0.38
N ALA A 19 -10.37 -1.53 0.60
CA ALA A 19 -11.60 -2.13 0.12
C ALA A 19 -11.62 -2.16 -1.42
N GLU A 20 -11.36 -1.03 -2.06
CA GLU A 20 -11.31 -0.88 -3.52
C GLU A 20 -10.28 -1.83 -4.13
N THR A 21 -9.02 -1.76 -3.70
CA THR A 21 -7.97 -2.63 -4.25
C THR A 21 -8.22 -4.11 -3.98
N SER A 22 -8.89 -4.47 -2.88
CA SER A 22 -9.28 -5.86 -2.61
C SER A 22 -10.46 -6.36 -3.44
N SER A 23 -11.24 -5.44 -4.02
CA SER A 23 -12.35 -5.78 -4.92
C SER A 23 -11.88 -6.12 -6.34
N TRP A 24 -10.68 -5.68 -6.71
CA TRP A 24 -10.11 -5.95 -8.02
C TRP A 24 -9.92 -7.44 -8.26
N GLU A 25 -10.16 -7.86 -9.50
CA GLU A 25 -9.99 -9.24 -9.89
C GLU A 25 -8.57 -9.71 -9.54
N SER A 26 -8.50 -10.88 -8.90
CA SER A 26 -7.24 -11.50 -8.53
C SER A 26 -6.37 -10.66 -7.58
N VAL A 27 -6.90 -9.73 -6.78
CA VAL A 27 -6.13 -9.10 -5.70
C VAL A 27 -6.51 -9.69 -4.34
N GLY A 28 -5.51 -9.88 -3.49
CA GLY A 28 -5.67 -10.25 -2.08
C GLY A 28 -4.87 -9.33 -1.17
N VAL A 29 -5.35 -9.13 0.06
CA VAL A 29 -4.68 -8.33 1.09
C VAL A 29 -4.03 -9.25 2.10
N HIS A 30 -2.71 -9.15 2.24
CA HIS A 30 -1.93 -10.03 3.10
C HIS A 30 -1.16 -9.24 4.16
N GLY A 31 -0.85 -9.90 5.28
CA GLY A 31 0.14 -9.39 6.23
C GLY A 31 1.57 -9.67 5.75
N ILE A 32 2.53 -9.35 6.60
CA ILE A 32 3.95 -9.59 6.39
C ILE A 32 4.44 -10.79 7.18
N LYS A 33 5.50 -11.45 6.69
CA LYS A 33 6.25 -12.42 7.48
C LYS A 33 7.21 -11.66 8.39
N ARG A 34 7.17 -11.92 9.70
CA ARG A 34 8.19 -11.39 10.62
C ARG A 34 9.53 -12.10 10.37
N LYS A 35 10.64 -11.51 10.86
CA LYS A 35 11.97 -12.10 10.73
C LYS A 35 12.07 -13.53 11.30
N THR A 36 11.29 -13.83 12.33
CA THR A 36 11.24 -15.13 13.01
C THR A 36 10.13 -16.05 12.49
N TRP A 37 9.45 -15.69 11.40
CA TRP A 37 8.32 -16.45 10.87
C TRP A 37 8.76 -17.85 10.40
N GLN A 38 7.98 -18.86 10.79
CA GLN A 38 8.12 -20.25 10.36
C GLN A 38 6.91 -20.72 9.55
N GLU A 39 7.06 -21.83 8.83
CA GLU A 39 5.93 -22.43 8.12
C GLU A 39 4.81 -22.81 9.10
N GLY A 40 3.58 -22.38 8.79
CA GLY A 40 2.43 -22.51 9.68
C GLY A 40 2.14 -21.27 10.54
N ASP A 41 3.11 -20.36 10.72
CA ASP A 41 2.87 -19.15 11.49
C ASP A 41 1.88 -18.22 10.78
N PRO A 42 0.99 -17.54 11.52
CA PRO A 42 0.12 -16.53 10.95
C PRO A 42 0.94 -15.35 10.40
N LEU A 43 0.41 -14.70 9.37
CA LEU A 43 0.98 -13.45 8.87
C LEU A 43 0.72 -12.31 9.88
N ASP A 44 1.66 -11.39 9.97
CA ASP A 44 1.53 -10.20 10.79
C ASP A 44 0.82 -9.07 10.04
N TYR A 45 -0.34 -8.67 10.55
CA TYR A 45 -1.14 -7.56 10.03
C TYR A 45 -0.97 -6.28 10.84
N SER A 46 -0.13 -6.27 11.89
CA SER A 46 0.13 -5.08 12.70
C SER A 46 1.23 -4.19 12.13
N GLY A 47 2.01 -4.65 11.16
CA GLY A 47 3.04 -3.84 10.50
C GLY A 47 2.46 -3.01 9.35
N CYS A 48 2.18 -3.71 8.25
CA CYS A 48 1.52 -3.14 7.09
C CYS A 48 0.64 -4.20 6.41
N LEU A 49 -0.29 -3.71 5.61
CA LEU A 49 -1.09 -4.52 4.69
C LEU A 49 -0.40 -4.55 3.33
N ARG A 50 -0.53 -5.67 2.64
CA ARG A 50 0.13 -5.92 1.36
C ARG A 50 -0.89 -6.37 0.32
N PRO A 51 -1.52 -5.43 -0.40
CA PRO A 51 -2.24 -5.72 -1.63
C PRO A 51 -1.33 -6.44 -2.63
N ARG A 52 -1.78 -7.60 -3.12
CA ARG A 52 -0.99 -8.47 -4.00
C ARG A 52 -1.89 -9.15 -5.02
N ARG A 53 -1.46 -9.15 -6.29
CA ARG A 53 -2.08 -9.93 -7.35
C ARG A 53 -1.84 -11.44 -7.14
N LYS A 54 -2.89 -12.26 -7.24
CA LYS A 54 -2.85 -13.73 -7.18
C LYS A 54 -1.92 -14.23 -8.29
N GLY A 55 -1.18 -15.30 -8.01
CA GLY A 55 -0.19 -15.85 -8.94
C GLY A 55 1.09 -15.02 -9.11
N SER A 56 1.15 -13.78 -8.60
CA SER A 56 2.37 -12.97 -8.70
C SER A 56 3.54 -13.63 -7.99
N GLN A 57 4.62 -13.95 -8.70
CA GLN A 57 5.87 -14.43 -8.07
C GLN A 57 6.54 -13.35 -7.20
N PHE A 58 6.04 -12.12 -7.29
CA PHE A 58 6.49 -11.00 -6.52
C PHE A 58 5.66 -10.81 -5.24
N GLY A 59 6.22 -10.03 -4.29
CA GLY A 59 5.44 -9.52 -3.16
C GLY A 59 4.30 -8.61 -3.61
N GLY A 60 3.62 -7.96 -2.67
CA GLY A 60 2.55 -7.01 -3.00
C GLY A 60 3.02 -5.87 -3.88
N PHE A 61 2.12 -5.38 -4.73
CA PHE A 61 2.36 -4.20 -5.55
C PHE A 61 2.33 -2.93 -4.70
N ALA A 62 1.74 -2.99 -3.50
CA ALA A 62 1.79 -1.92 -2.51
C ALA A 62 2.02 -2.45 -1.09
N TYR A 63 2.61 -1.62 -0.23
CA TYR A 63 2.63 -1.77 1.24
C TYR A 63 1.91 -0.60 1.88
N ALA A 64 0.80 -0.86 2.55
CA ALA A 64 -0.10 0.13 3.12
C ALA A 64 -0.04 0.11 4.66
N PHE A 65 0.28 1.24 5.27
CA PHE A 65 0.52 1.40 6.70
C PHE A 65 -0.69 2.05 7.37
N ALA A 66 -1.52 1.23 8.00
CA ALA A 66 -2.81 1.65 8.54
C ALA A 66 -2.72 2.78 9.58
N SER A 67 -1.63 2.87 10.34
CA SER A 67 -1.44 3.90 11.37
C SER A 67 -1.14 5.29 10.84
N THR A 68 -0.56 5.39 9.65
CA THR A 68 -0.13 6.67 9.06
C THR A 68 -0.89 7.03 7.78
N GLY A 69 -1.55 6.05 7.15
CA GLY A 69 -2.14 6.22 5.82
C GLY A 69 -1.10 6.21 4.69
N VAL A 70 0.18 5.92 5.00
CA VAL A 70 1.25 5.84 4.00
C VAL A 70 1.11 4.57 3.17
N ILE A 71 1.31 4.68 1.86
CA ILE A 71 1.33 3.57 0.92
C ILE A 71 2.60 3.67 0.09
N ASN A 72 3.38 2.60 0.07
CA ASN A 72 4.56 2.45 -0.75
C ASN A 72 4.24 1.54 -1.94
N PHE A 73 4.35 2.05 -3.16
CA PHE A 73 4.03 1.36 -4.40
C PHE A 73 5.27 0.79 -5.06
N ARG A 74 5.12 -0.38 -5.65
CA ARG A 74 6.15 -1.07 -6.41
C ARG A 74 6.26 -0.53 -7.84
N LEU A 75 6.56 0.76 -7.93
CA LEU A 75 6.70 1.48 -9.19
C LEU A 75 8.09 2.10 -9.29
N GLN A 76 8.56 2.32 -10.51
CA GLN A 76 9.64 3.27 -10.78
C GLN A 76 9.03 4.66 -10.86
N HIS A 77 9.68 5.64 -10.25
CA HIS A 77 9.21 7.02 -10.34
C HIS A 77 9.53 7.60 -11.72
N SER A 78 8.55 8.22 -12.37
CA SER A 78 8.61 8.84 -13.70
C SER A 78 7.83 10.15 -13.70
N ASP A 79 7.99 10.95 -14.75
CA ASP A 79 7.25 12.21 -14.91
C ASP A 79 5.73 11.97 -15.02
N GLU A 80 5.32 10.87 -15.67
CA GLU A 80 3.92 10.43 -15.71
C GLU A 80 3.31 10.24 -14.32
N ILE A 81 4.09 9.72 -13.36
CA ILE A 81 3.65 9.57 -11.97
C ILE A 81 3.50 10.94 -11.29
N ALA A 82 4.37 11.90 -11.61
CA ALA A 82 4.27 13.25 -11.05
C ALA A 82 3.02 13.99 -11.56
N GLU A 83 2.60 13.73 -12.81
CA GLU A 83 1.37 14.25 -13.38
C GLU A 83 0.12 13.55 -12.81
N LEU A 84 0.15 12.22 -12.76
CA LEU A 84 -0.97 11.40 -12.27
C LEU A 84 -1.21 11.56 -10.77
N ALA A 85 -0.13 11.61 -9.99
CA ALA A 85 -0.13 11.64 -8.53
C ALA A 85 0.87 12.68 -8.00
N PRO A 86 0.57 13.98 -8.12
CA PRO A 86 1.47 15.06 -7.71
C PRO A 86 1.80 15.09 -6.22
N ASP A 87 1.02 14.41 -5.38
CA ASP A 87 1.28 14.27 -3.94
C ASP A 87 2.18 13.06 -3.61
N ALA A 88 2.51 12.24 -4.61
CA ALA A 88 3.44 11.13 -4.46
C ALA A 88 4.89 11.62 -4.57
N HIS A 89 5.78 10.96 -3.83
CA HIS A 89 7.20 11.29 -3.82
C HIS A 89 8.06 10.05 -3.99
N ARG A 90 9.28 10.28 -4.45
CA ARG A 90 10.27 9.23 -4.62
C ARG A 90 10.83 8.78 -3.26
N LEU A 91 10.81 7.48 -3.00
CA LEU A 91 11.54 6.88 -1.88
C LEU A 91 13.03 6.78 -2.21
N ILE A 92 13.83 7.59 -1.51
CA ILE A 92 15.29 7.59 -1.59
C ILE A 92 15.92 6.42 -0.81
N THR A 93 15.23 5.92 0.21
CA THR A 93 15.64 4.79 1.05
C THR A 93 14.61 3.67 1.03
N GLY A 94 14.98 2.47 1.49
CA GLY A 94 14.09 1.31 1.51
C GLY A 94 14.28 0.34 0.33
N HIS A 95 13.37 -0.61 0.19
CA HIS A 95 13.50 -1.70 -0.77
C HIS A 95 13.42 -1.17 -2.21
N ARG A 96 14.44 -1.47 -3.04
CA ARG A 96 14.67 -0.84 -4.36
C ARG A 96 13.51 -0.88 -5.34
N ARG A 97 12.57 -1.81 -5.15
CA ARG A 97 11.39 -1.98 -5.99
C ARG A 97 10.21 -1.08 -5.61
N TYR A 98 10.21 -0.50 -4.41
CA TYR A 98 9.13 0.39 -3.96
C TYR A 98 9.66 1.83 -3.96
N ARG A 99 9.58 2.51 -5.11
CA ARG A 99 10.17 3.85 -5.27
C ARG A 99 9.18 4.98 -5.21
N VAL A 100 7.88 4.70 -5.15
CA VAL A 100 6.84 5.72 -5.07
C VAL A 100 6.11 5.56 -3.74
N SER A 101 5.99 6.65 -3.00
CA SER A 101 5.31 6.70 -1.70
C SER A 101 4.33 7.84 -1.69
N MET A 102 3.20 7.63 -1.04
CA MET A 102 2.19 8.65 -0.83
C MET A 102 1.48 8.43 0.50
N GLN A 103 0.95 9.50 1.08
CA GLN A 103 0.10 9.44 2.26
C GLN A 103 -1.33 9.83 1.89
N ILE A 104 -2.28 8.95 2.20
CA ILE A 104 -3.70 9.29 2.14
C ILE A 104 -4.02 10.25 3.29
N ARG A 105 -4.55 11.42 2.94
CA ARG A 105 -4.95 12.51 3.84
C ARG A 105 -6.41 12.92 3.64
N ASP A 106 -6.94 12.66 2.46
CA ASP A 106 -8.24 13.11 1.98
C ASP A 106 -8.67 12.32 0.73
N GLU A 107 -9.83 12.67 0.18
CA GLU A 107 -10.39 12.06 -1.04
C GLU A 107 -9.51 12.27 -2.28
N ARG A 108 -8.80 13.40 -2.37
CA ARG A 108 -7.91 13.68 -3.51
C ARG A 108 -6.73 12.72 -3.52
N THR A 109 -6.08 12.56 -2.37
CA THR A 109 -4.93 11.65 -2.21
C THR A 109 -5.34 10.18 -2.27
N LEU A 110 -6.58 9.83 -1.89
CA LEU A 110 -7.16 8.51 -2.15
C LEU A 110 -7.23 8.22 -3.66
N LYS A 111 -7.78 9.12 -4.47
CA LYS A 111 -7.88 8.94 -5.92
C LYS A 111 -6.52 8.76 -6.58
N GLN A 112 -5.54 9.58 -6.18
CA GLN A 112 -4.15 9.39 -6.64
C GLN A 112 -3.61 8.02 -6.20
N ALA A 113 -3.92 7.54 -5.00
CA ALA A 113 -3.41 6.27 -4.49
C ALA A 113 -3.95 5.09 -5.30
N LEU A 114 -5.22 5.15 -5.67
CA LEU A 114 -5.86 4.15 -6.53
C LEU A 114 -5.24 4.16 -7.93
N ALA A 115 -5.03 5.34 -8.52
CA ALA A 115 -4.38 5.46 -9.81
C ALA A 115 -2.95 4.86 -9.82
N LEU A 116 -2.17 5.11 -8.75
CA LEU A 116 -0.86 4.47 -8.58
C LEU A 116 -0.96 2.96 -8.36
N ALA A 117 -1.98 2.48 -7.66
CA ALA A 117 -2.20 1.05 -7.48
C ALA A 117 -2.54 0.35 -8.80
N GLU A 118 -3.26 0.99 -9.71
CA GLU A 118 -3.61 0.44 -11.02
C GLU A 118 -2.36 0.24 -11.90
N LEU A 119 -1.43 1.20 -11.86
CA LEU A 119 -0.15 1.11 -12.58
C LEU A 119 0.80 0.02 -12.06
N ALA A 120 0.61 -0.44 -10.81
CA ALA A 120 1.55 -1.30 -10.09
C ALA A 120 1.27 -2.82 -10.22
#